data_AF-A0A7S1FIS1-F1
#
_entry.id   AF-A0A7S1FIS1-F1
#
_cell.length_a   1.000
_cell.length_b   1.000
_cell.length_c   1.000
_cell.angle_alpha   90.00
_cell.angle_beta   90.00
_cell.angle_gamma   90.00
#
_symmetry.space_group_name_H-M   'P 1'
#
loop_
_entity.id
_entity.type
_entity.pdbx_description
1 polymer ?
#
loop_
_entity_poly.entity_id
_entity_poly.type
_entity_poly.pdbx_seq_one_letter_code
_entity_poly.pdbx_strand_id
1 'polypeptide(L)'
;MFQPLMSTAEETRVFGLVIADPDLRILAGRVITISIVTSAWLIVSSLICYCVHGQTDVLSVPIAGVFGLLPWCAYAGAKRNHATLTGCFCCCNFIGVLWSLTNVLSVAVVSFVLQTNVDECPPIMHVLPAHCPSNATWERMCNTTYAVLPDGYSAAECYHLLYTKLVAIQAAFLATFVAGVVGVCLQGLACVWGQELYANVKAGAVVHAPQLRSFAVLESPAQAQGHSTPFASAQDATEFFSE
;
A
#
# COMPACT_ATOMS: atom_id res chain seq x y z
N MET A 1 32.33 35.12 29.08
CA MET A 1 31.29 34.08 29.02
C MET A 1 30.26 34.51 27.99
N PHE A 2 30.33 33.96 26.79
CA PHE A 2 29.29 34.13 25.78
C PHE A 2 28.37 32.90 25.88
N GLN A 3 27.13 33.10 26.33
CA GLN A 3 26.10 32.11 26.05
C GLN A 3 25.90 32.14 24.54
N PRO A 4 26.16 31.04 23.80
CA PRO A 4 25.76 30.99 22.41
C PRO A 4 24.25 31.20 22.39
N LEU A 5 23.80 32.22 21.64
CA LEU A 5 22.40 32.37 21.28
C LEU A 5 22.02 31.06 20.59
N MET A 6 21.39 30.15 21.35
CA MET A 6 20.70 29.01 20.77
C MET A 6 19.64 29.62 19.87
N SER A 7 19.95 29.66 18.57
CA SER A 7 19.01 29.90 17.50
C SER A 7 17.73 29.17 17.89
N THR A 8 16.67 29.93 18.14
CA THR A 8 15.32 29.37 18.36
C THR A 8 15.06 28.49 17.16
N ALA A 9 15.23 27.17 17.33
CA ALA A 9 15.06 26.22 16.27
C ALA A 9 13.62 26.39 15.77
N GLU A 10 13.49 26.98 14.58
CA GLU A 10 12.21 27.30 14.00
C GLU A 10 11.42 25.99 13.89
N GLU A 11 10.36 25.88 14.69
CA GLU A 11 9.57 24.67 14.87
C GLU A 11 8.92 24.31 13.53
N THR A 12 9.63 23.51 12.75
CA THR A 12 9.30 23.28 11.35
C THR A 12 8.36 22.08 11.27
N ARG A 13 7.09 22.38 10.98
CA ARG A 13 6.01 21.38 10.92
C ARG A 13 5.99 20.71 9.55
N VAL A 14 5.96 19.37 9.55
CA VAL A 14 5.81 18.57 8.33
C VAL A 14 4.54 17.73 8.47
N PHE A 15 3.55 17.97 7.60
CA PHE A 15 2.21 17.35 7.70
C PHE A 15 1.55 17.49 9.09
N GLY A 16 1.83 18.59 9.78
CA GLY A 16 1.33 18.85 11.14
C GLY A 16 2.05 18.08 12.25
N LEU A 17 3.12 17.35 11.95
CA LEU A 17 4.02 16.72 12.94
C LEU A 17 5.10 17.73 13.37
N VAL A 18 5.31 17.84 14.68
CA VAL A 18 6.34 18.68 15.30
C VAL A 18 7.47 17.76 15.75
N ILE A 19 8.49 17.62 14.92
CA ILE A 19 9.63 16.70 15.14
C ILE A 19 10.85 17.52 15.50
N ALA A 20 11.44 17.25 16.66
CA ALA A 20 12.61 17.98 17.17
C ALA A 20 13.88 17.70 16.35
N ASP A 21 14.03 16.45 15.90
CA ASP A 21 15.17 15.99 15.11
C ASP A 21 14.95 16.28 13.60
N PRO A 22 15.82 17.07 12.93
CA PRO A 22 15.68 17.41 11.52
C PRO A 22 15.81 16.19 10.59
N ASP A 23 16.63 15.20 10.95
CA ASP A 23 16.86 14.02 10.12
C ASP A 23 15.64 13.09 10.18
N LEU A 24 15.11 12.88 11.39
CA LEU A 24 13.88 12.11 11.59
C LEU A 24 12.68 12.76 10.90
N ARG A 25 12.66 14.08 10.83
CA ARG A 25 11.62 14.83 10.11
C ARG A 25 11.65 14.58 8.61
N ILE A 26 12.85 14.64 8.01
CA ILE A 26 13.01 14.35 6.58
C ILE A 26 12.62 12.90 6.31
N LEU A 27 13.04 11.97 7.16
CA LEU A 27 12.70 10.55 7.03
C LEU A 27 11.19 10.31 7.14
N ALA A 28 10.52 10.84 8.16
CA ALA A 28 9.07 10.72 8.33
C ALA A 28 8.31 11.34 7.14
N GLY A 29 8.77 12.50 6.65
CA GLY A 29 8.23 13.13 5.44
C GLY A 29 8.34 12.20 4.22
N ARG A 30 9.51 11.60 3.98
CA ARG A 30 9.73 10.63 2.89
C ARG A 30 8.82 9.42 3.01
N VAL A 31 8.69 8.83 4.21
CA VAL A 31 7.84 7.68 4.47
C VAL A 31 6.37 8.00 4.20
N ILE A 32 5.87 9.16 4.65
CA ILE A 32 4.48 9.56 4.40
C ILE A 32 4.25 9.82 2.91
N THR A 33 5.13 10.56 2.25
CA THR A 33 5.02 10.87 0.82
C THR A 33 5.07 9.59 -0.02
N ILE A 34 6.03 8.70 0.21
CA ILE A 34 6.11 7.45 -0.55
C ILE A 34 4.89 6.55 -0.30
N SER A 35 4.34 6.54 0.92
CA SER A 35 3.12 5.78 1.22
C SER A 35 1.93 6.28 0.41
N ILE A 36 1.74 7.61 0.33
CA ILE A 36 0.68 8.23 -0.47
C ILE A 36 0.86 7.91 -1.95
N VAL A 37 2.09 8.05 -2.47
CA VAL A 37 2.41 7.75 -3.88
C VAL A 37 2.16 6.27 -4.19
N THR A 38 2.60 5.35 -3.32
CA THR A 38 2.36 3.91 -3.46
C THR A 38 0.86 3.58 -3.45
N SER A 39 0.09 4.13 -2.50
CA SER A 39 -1.36 3.91 -2.45
C SER A 39 -2.06 4.45 -3.71
N ALA A 40 -1.69 5.64 -4.18
CA ALA A 40 -2.23 6.20 -5.43
C ALA A 40 -1.86 5.32 -6.64
N TRP A 41 -0.62 4.84 -6.70
CA TRP A 41 -0.15 3.94 -7.76
C TRP A 41 -0.92 2.62 -7.80
N LEU A 42 -1.20 2.02 -6.64
CA LEU A 42 -1.99 0.79 -6.54
C LEU A 42 -3.44 0.98 -6.99
N ILE A 43 -4.04 2.14 -6.70
CA ILE A 43 -5.38 2.50 -7.20
C ILE A 43 -5.35 2.62 -8.72
N VAL A 44 -4.39 3.36 -9.28
CA VAL A 44 -4.25 3.52 -10.74
C VAL A 44 -4.00 2.17 -11.41
N SER A 45 -3.13 1.34 -10.85
CA SER A 45 -2.82 0.00 -11.39
C SER A 45 -4.04 -0.91 -11.36
N SER A 46 -4.83 -0.87 -10.27
CA SER A 46 -6.10 -1.60 -10.17
C SER A 46 -7.12 -1.14 -11.22
N LEU A 47 -7.22 0.17 -11.45
CA LEU A 47 -8.10 0.74 -12.48
C LEU A 47 -7.67 0.31 -13.89
N ILE A 48 -6.37 0.36 -14.20
CA ILE A 48 -5.85 -0.13 -15.49
C ILE A 48 -6.19 -1.61 -15.66
N CYS A 49 -5.94 -2.42 -14.64
CA CYS A 49 -6.24 -3.85 -14.68
C CYS A 49 -7.74 -4.10 -14.92
N TYR A 50 -8.61 -3.36 -14.24
CA TYR A 50 -10.06 -3.42 -14.43
C TYR A 50 -10.47 -3.04 -15.86
N CYS A 51 -9.96 -1.93 -16.38
CA CYS A 51 -10.26 -1.48 -17.75
C CYS A 51 -9.79 -2.47 -18.81
N VAL A 52 -8.69 -3.19 -18.55
CA VAL A 52 -8.08 -4.12 -19.50
C VAL A 52 -8.73 -5.50 -19.47
N HIS A 53 -8.98 -6.06 -18.28
CA HIS A 53 -9.45 -7.43 -18.13
C HIS A 53 -10.97 -7.54 -17.99
N GLY A 54 -11.68 -6.43 -17.75
CA GLY A 54 -13.14 -6.40 -17.66
C GLY A 54 -13.74 -7.18 -16.48
N GLN A 55 -12.93 -7.85 -15.67
CA GLN A 55 -13.35 -8.53 -14.45
C GLN A 55 -12.66 -7.91 -13.24
N THR A 56 -13.47 -7.41 -12.30
CA THR A 56 -13.01 -7.30 -10.92
C THR A 56 -13.04 -8.68 -10.31
N ASP A 57 -11.88 -9.30 -10.10
CA ASP A 57 -11.78 -10.28 -9.02
C ASP A 57 -12.33 -9.60 -7.77
N VAL A 58 -13.38 -10.15 -7.17
CA VAL A 58 -14.05 -9.58 -6.00
C VAL A 58 -13.06 -9.35 -4.85
N LEU A 59 -11.94 -10.08 -4.86
CA LEU A 59 -10.80 -9.96 -3.95
C LEU A 59 -9.93 -8.72 -4.19
N SER A 60 -9.90 -8.14 -5.39
CA SER A 60 -9.05 -6.99 -5.72
C SER A 60 -9.46 -5.70 -4.98
N VAL A 61 -10.76 -5.49 -4.79
CA VAL A 61 -11.33 -4.31 -4.13
C VAL A 61 -10.98 -4.22 -2.64
N PRO A 62 -11.19 -5.27 -1.80
CA PRO A 62 -10.81 -5.20 -0.39
C PRO A 62 -9.29 -5.09 -0.21
N ILE A 63 -8.50 -5.70 -1.09
CA ILE A 63 -7.03 -5.59 -1.06
C ILE A 63 -6.62 -4.13 -1.30
N ALA A 64 -7.17 -3.45 -2.31
CA ALA A 64 -6.93 -2.02 -2.53
C ALA A 64 -7.34 -1.17 -1.32
N GLY A 65 -8.44 -1.52 -0.66
CA GLY A 65 -8.89 -0.87 0.58
C GLY A 65 -7.89 -1.00 1.73
N VAL A 66 -7.34 -2.20 1.95
CA VAL A 66 -6.31 -2.43 2.99
C VAL A 66 -5.04 -1.62 2.68
N PHE A 67 -4.63 -1.53 1.42
CA PHE A 67 -3.49 -0.69 1.02
C PHE A 67 -3.75 0.81 1.16
N GLY A 68 -5.01 1.24 1.14
CA GLY A 68 -5.43 2.60 1.47
C GLY A 68 -5.20 2.97 2.95
N LEU A 69 -5.04 1.99 3.84
CA LEU A 69 -4.73 2.21 5.26
C LEU A 69 -3.23 2.38 5.51
N LEU A 70 -2.35 2.09 4.54
CA LEU A 70 -0.89 2.26 4.73
C LEU A 70 -0.47 3.69 5.09
N PRO A 71 -0.96 4.74 4.40
CA PRO A 71 -0.61 6.11 4.77
C PRO A 71 -1.09 6.46 6.18
N TRP A 72 -2.23 5.90 6.60
CA TRP A 72 -2.74 6.07 7.96
C TRP A 72 -1.84 5.39 8.99
N CYS A 73 -1.42 4.14 8.76
CA CYS A 73 -0.50 3.43 9.66
C CYS A 73 0.84 4.16 9.78
N ALA A 74 1.39 4.65 8.67
CA ALA A 74 2.62 5.45 8.67
C ALA A 74 2.44 6.75 9.46
N TYR A 75 1.38 7.52 9.18
CA TYR A 75 1.10 8.78 9.87
C TYR A 75 0.80 8.60 11.35
N ALA A 76 -0.08 7.67 11.71
CA ALA A 76 -0.47 7.39 13.10
C ALA A 76 0.68 6.77 13.90
N GLY A 77 1.49 5.92 13.28
CA GLY A 77 2.71 5.36 13.86
C GLY A 77 3.71 6.45 14.23
N ALA A 78 4.00 7.35 13.29
CA ALA A 78 4.85 8.52 13.54
C ALA A 78 4.24 9.47 14.60
N LYS A 79 2.94 9.79 14.48
CA LYS A 79 2.23 10.75 15.34
C LYS A 79 2.08 10.30 16.80
N ARG A 80 2.07 9.01 17.06
CA ARG A 80 1.88 8.49 18.43
C ARG A 80 3.14 7.84 18.99
N ASN A 81 4.25 7.93 18.25
CA ASN A 81 5.49 7.23 18.58
C ASN A 81 5.27 5.73 18.84
N HIS A 82 4.34 5.11 18.09
CA HIS A 82 3.97 3.71 18.27
C HIS A 82 4.77 2.82 17.33
N ALA A 83 5.76 2.13 17.87
CA ALA A 83 6.59 1.18 17.13
C ALA A 83 5.74 0.09 16.45
N THR A 84 4.68 -0.41 17.09
CA THR A 84 3.81 -1.46 16.53
C THR A 84 3.11 -1.05 15.25
N LEU A 85 2.58 0.19 15.17
CA LEU A 85 1.94 0.70 13.94
C LEU A 85 2.95 0.87 12.81
N THR A 86 4.14 1.39 13.14
CA THR A 86 5.23 1.56 12.16
C THR A 86 5.75 0.20 11.67
N GLY A 87 5.79 -0.80 12.55
CA GLY A 87 6.09 -2.19 12.21
C GLY A 87 5.04 -2.81 11.28
N CYS A 88 3.75 -2.60 11.59
CA CYS A 88 2.64 -3.04 10.73
C CYS A 88 2.74 -2.45 9.32
N PHE A 89 3.05 -1.16 9.22
CA PHE A 89 3.34 -0.50 7.94
C PHE A 89 4.45 -1.21 7.14
N CYS A 90 5.57 -1.56 7.79
CA CYS A 90 6.67 -2.28 7.14
C CYS A 90 6.22 -3.68 6.66
N CYS A 91 5.53 -4.42 7.52
CA CYS A 91 5.02 -5.75 7.17
C CYS A 91 4.07 -5.71 5.98
N CYS A 92 3.16 -4.74 5.92
CA CYS A 92 2.23 -4.62 4.80
C CYS A 92 2.92 -4.25 3.49
N ASN A 93 3.95 -3.38 3.51
CA ASN A 93 4.75 -3.11 2.31
C ASN A 93 5.54 -4.34 1.87
N PHE A 94 6.13 -5.09 2.80
CA PHE A 94 6.85 -6.33 2.48
C PHE A 94 5.93 -7.40 1.85
N ILE A 95 4.75 -7.63 2.43
CA ILE A 95 3.74 -8.51 1.86
C ILE A 95 3.31 -8.00 0.47
N GLY A 96 3.16 -6.68 0.32
CA GLY A 96 2.89 -6.04 -0.97
C GLY A 96 3.96 -6.37 -2.02
N VAL A 97 5.25 -6.32 -1.65
CA VAL A 97 6.36 -6.66 -2.55
C VAL A 97 6.25 -8.12 -2.99
N LEU A 98 6.06 -9.05 -2.05
CA LEU A 98 5.93 -10.48 -2.36
C LEU A 98 4.74 -10.76 -3.27
N TRP A 99 3.60 -10.11 -3.01
CA TRP A 99 2.40 -10.22 -3.83
C TRP A 99 2.65 -9.67 -5.25
N SER A 100 3.26 -8.49 -5.35
CA SER A 100 3.55 -7.85 -6.63
C SER A 100 4.55 -8.67 -7.46
N LEU A 101 5.57 -9.26 -6.83
CA LEU A 101 6.49 -10.18 -7.49
C LEU A 101 5.80 -11.44 -8.01
N THR A 102 4.91 -12.02 -7.20
CA THR A 102 4.12 -13.19 -7.60
C THR A 102 3.24 -12.87 -8.81
N ASN A 103 2.62 -11.68 -8.83
CA ASN A 103 1.81 -11.23 -9.95
C ASN A 103 2.63 -10.95 -11.23
N VAL A 104 3.81 -10.34 -11.09
CA VAL A 104 4.72 -10.13 -12.22
C VAL A 104 5.16 -11.46 -12.83
N LEU A 105 5.48 -12.43 -11.98
CA LEU A 105 5.88 -13.77 -12.42
C LEU A 105 4.71 -14.52 -13.08
N SER A 106 3.51 -14.46 -12.49
CA SER A 106 2.33 -15.12 -13.06
C SER A 106 1.97 -14.56 -14.44
N VAL A 107 1.99 -13.23 -14.60
CA VAL A 107 1.76 -12.57 -15.89
C VAL A 107 2.81 -13.00 -16.93
N ALA A 108 4.09 -13.06 -16.55
CA ALA A 108 5.14 -13.51 -17.45
C ALA A 108 4.93 -14.97 -17.91
N VAL A 109 4.61 -15.87 -16.98
CA VAL A 109 4.35 -17.29 -17.28
C VAL A 109 3.12 -17.44 -18.17
N VAL A 110 2.01 -16.76 -17.84
CA VAL A 110 0.78 -16.81 -18.65
C VAL A 110 1.01 -16.25 -20.04
N SER A 111 1.73 -15.13 -20.17
CA SER A 111 2.08 -14.55 -21.47
C SER A 111 2.90 -15.51 -22.32
N PHE A 112 3.91 -16.15 -21.73
CA PHE A 112 4.75 -17.12 -22.43
C PHE A 112 3.94 -18.34 -22.89
N VAL A 113 3.16 -18.94 -21.98
CA VAL A 113 2.31 -20.10 -22.27
C VAL A 113 1.28 -19.77 -23.35
N LEU A 114 0.64 -18.60 -23.27
CA LEU A 114 -0.34 -18.18 -24.27
C LEU A 114 0.32 -17.99 -25.64
N GLN A 115 1.49 -17.37 -25.69
CA GLN A 115 2.22 -17.18 -26.94
C GLN A 115 2.62 -18.53 -27.57
N THR A 116 3.22 -19.43 -26.79
CA THR A 116 3.59 -20.78 -27.27
C THR A 116 2.37 -21.54 -27.77
N ASN A 117 1.25 -21.53 -27.03
CA ASN A 117 0.03 -22.21 -27.47
C ASN A 117 -0.56 -21.62 -28.76
N VAL A 118 -0.52 -20.30 -28.93
CA VAL A 118 -1.07 -19.67 -30.13
C VAL A 118 -0.19 -19.92 -31.36
N ASP A 119 1.13 -19.87 -31.19
CA ASP A 119 2.10 -20.02 -32.28
C ASP A 119 2.30 -21.49 -32.69
N GLU A 120 2.33 -22.43 -31.74
CA GLU A 120 2.68 -23.85 -32.00
C GLU A 120 1.46 -24.78 -32.15
N CYS A 121 0.27 -24.38 -31.67
CA CYS A 121 -0.91 -25.25 -31.60
C CYS A 121 -2.13 -24.72 -32.38
N PRO A 122 -2.06 -24.59 -33.72
CA PRO A 122 -3.23 -24.24 -34.51
C PRO A 122 -4.25 -25.40 -34.53
N PRO A 123 -5.56 -25.13 -34.35
CA PRO A 123 -6.60 -26.17 -34.23
C PRO A 123 -6.88 -26.95 -35.53
N ILE A 124 -6.19 -26.63 -36.63
CA ILE A 124 -6.42 -27.20 -37.97
C ILE A 124 -5.64 -28.51 -38.17
N MET A 125 -4.70 -28.86 -37.29
CA MET A 125 -3.90 -30.09 -37.47
C MET A 125 -4.71 -31.34 -37.11
N HIS A 126 -4.72 -32.35 -38.00
CA HIS A 126 -5.38 -33.64 -37.75
C HIS A 126 -4.74 -34.45 -36.61
N VAL A 127 -3.50 -34.13 -36.23
CA VAL A 127 -2.78 -34.75 -35.11
C VAL A 127 -2.12 -33.63 -34.30
N LEU A 128 -2.73 -33.25 -33.17
CA LEU A 128 -2.15 -32.28 -32.26
C LEU A 128 -1.00 -32.93 -31.45
N PRO A 129 0.14 -32.24 -31.28
CA PRO A 129 1.15 -32.63 -30.29
C PRO A 129 0.55 -32.77 -28.89
N ALA A 130 1.08 -33.69 -28.07
CA ALA A 130 0.55 -33.95 -26.72
C ALA A 130 0.64 -32.75 -25.75
N HIS A 131 1.49 -31.76 -26.04
CA HIS A 131 1.59 -30.53 -25.24
C HIS A 131 0.54 -29.48 -25.61
N CYS A 132 -0.16 -29.65 -26.74
CA CYS A 132 -1.18 -28.71 -27.17
C CYS A 132 -2.49 -28.88 -26.39
N PRO A 133 -3.18 -27.79 -26.05
CA PRO A 133 -4.47 -27.85 -25.35
C PRO A 133 -5.52 -28.57 -26.19
N SER A 134 -6.34 -29.39 -25.53
CA SER A 134 -7.47 -30.08 -26.16
C SER A 134 -8.57 -29.09 -26.59
N ASN A 135 -9.46 -29.50 -27.50
CA ASN A 135 -10.60 -28.66 -27.92
C ASN A 135 -11.46 -28.22 -26.72
N ALA A 136 -11.73 -29.12 -25.78
CA ALA A 136 -12.46 -28.80 -24.55
C ALA A 136 -11.72 -27.78 -23.68
N THR A 137 -10.38 -27.77 -23.71
CA THR A 137 -9.57 -26.77 -22.99
C THR A 137 -9.68 -25.40 -23.65
N TRP A 138 -9.63 -25.32 -24.99
CA TRP A 138 -9.83 -24.07 -25.72
C TRP A 138 -11.21 -23.47 -25.45
N GLU A 139 -12.27 -24.27 -25.54
CA GLU A 139 -13.64 -23.84 -25.25
C GLU A 139 -13.76 -23.33 -23.81
N ARG A 140 -13.12 -24.00 -22.85
CA ARG A 140 -13.12 -23.56 -21.45
C ARG A 140 -12.40 -22.21 -21.27
N MET A 141 -11.25 -22.02 -21.91
CA MET A 141 -10.50 -20.76 -21.85
C MET A 141 -11.35 -19.59 -22.38
N CYS A 142 -11.99 -19.77 -23.54
CA CYS A 142 -12.86 -18.74 -24.10
C CYS A 142 -14.12 -18.49 -23.25
N ASN A 143 -14.75 -19.53 -22.70
CA ASN A 143 -15.93 -19.36 -21.85
C ASN A 143 -15.62 -18.64 -20.53
N THR A 144 -14.44 -18.85 -19.95
CA THR A 144 -14.04 -18.14 -18.71
C THR A 144 -13.70 -16.68 -18.95
N THR A 145 -13.08 -16.37 -20.09
CA THR A 145 -12.57 -15.01 -20.39
C THR A 145 -13.63 -14.14 -21.06
N TYR A 146 -14.49 -14.73 -21.89
CA TYR A 146 -15.49 -14.03 -22.68
C TYR A 146 -16.87 -14.60 -22.36
N ALA A 147 -17.43 -14.20 -21.22
CA ALA A 147 -18.74 -14.63 -20.72
C ALA A 147 -19.95 -14.27 -21.64
N VAL A 148 -19.70 -13.70 -22.83
CA VAL A 148 -20.71 -13.18 -23.76
C VAL A 148 -20.73 -13.98 -25.07
N LEU A 149 -19.99 -15.08 -25.18
CA LEU A 149 -20.04 -15.91 -26.38
C LEU A 149 -21.35 -16.72 -26.39
N PRO A 150 -22.12 -16.72 -27.50
CA PRO A 150 -23.33 -17.52 -27.63
C PRO A 150 -23.01 -19.03 -27.52
N ASP A 151 -23.95 -19.80 -26.97
CA ASP A 151 -23.81 -21.25 -26.81
C ASP A 151 -23.44 -21.92 -28.15
N GLY A 152 -22.33 -22.67 -28.16
CA GLY A 152 -21.88 -23.45 -29.33
C GLY A 152 -20.67 -22.89 -30.09
N TYR A 153 -19.86 -22.02 -29.48
CA TYR A 153 -18.61 -21.53 -30.09
C TYR A 153 -17.60 -22.67 -30.31
N SER A 154 -17.07 -22.78 -31.52
CA SER A 154 -16.09 -23.81 -31.85
C SER A 154 -14.68 -23.45 -31.36
N ALA A 155 -13.84 -24.46 -31.06
CA ALA A 155 -12.44 -24.25 -30.69
C ALA A 155 -11.64 -23.42 -31.74
N ALA A 156 -11.99 -23.55 -33.03
CA ALA A 156 -11.36 -22.79 -34.11
C ALA A 156 -11.70 -21.28 -34.06
N GLU A 157 -12.95 -20.94 -33.78
CA GLU A 157 -13.37 -19.54 -33.62
C GLU A 157 -12.73 -18.93 -32.36
N CYS A 158 -12.65 -19.71 -31.27
CA CYS A 158 -11.94 -19.31 -30.06
C CYS A 158 -10.45 -19.00 -30.33
N TYR A 159 -9.75 -19.87 -31.05
CA TYR A 159 -8.37 -19.65 -31.47
C TYR A 159 -8.22 -18.37 -32.30
N HIS A 160 -9.07 -18.15 -33.30
CA HIS A 160 -9.02 -16.93 -34.13
C HIS A 160 -9.27 -15.66 -33.31
N LEU A 161 -10.21 -15.70 -32.34
CA LEU A 161 -10.43 -14.59 -31.43
C LEU A 161 -9.20 -14.31 -30.57
N LEU A 162 -8.60 -15.36 -29.99
CA LEU A 162 -7.38 -15.21 -29.17
C LEU A 162 -6.20 -14.71 -30.00
N TYR A 163 -6.00 -15.25 -31.20
CA TYR A 163 -4.95 -14.79 -32.12
C TYR A 163 -5.10 -13.31 -32.48
N THR A 164 -6.32 -12.87 -32.83
CA THR A 164 -6.59 -11.46 -33.19
C THR A 164 -6.47 -10.52 -31.98
N LYS A 165 -6.74 -11.01 -30.77
CA LYS A 165 -6.59 -10.25 -29.52
C LYS A 165 -5.20 -10.38 -28.89
N LEU A 166 -4.34 -11.27 -29.39
CA LEU A 166 -3.05 -11.59 -28.77
C LEU A 166 -2.18 -10.34 -28.59
N VAL A 167 -2.12 -9.46 -29.60
CA VAL A 167 -1.34 -8.21 -29.53
C VAL A 167 -1.86 -7.29 -28.43
N ALA A 168 -3.18 -7.14 -28.30
CA ALA A 168 -3.79 -6.32 -27.26
C ALA A 168 -3.56 -6.92 -25.86
N ILE A 169 -3.66 -8.24 -25.74
CA ILE A 169 -3.38 -8.99 -24.51
C ILE A 169 -1.91 -8.87 -24.12
N GLN A 170 -0.98 -8.99 -25.06
CA GLN A 170 0.46 -8.81 -24.81
C GLN A 170 0.79 -7.37 -24.39
N ALA A 171 0.18 -6.37 -25.04
CA ALA A 171 0.34 -4.97 -24.63
C ALA A 171 -0.18 -4.74 -23.20
N ALA A 172 -1.30 -5.36 -22.85
CA ALA A 172 -1.86 -5.37 -21.50
C ALA A 172 -0.93 -6.05 -20.47
N PHE A 173 -0.35 -7.21 -20.81
CA PHE A 173 0.63 -7.89 -19.96
C PHE A 173 1.88 -7.06 -19.77
N LEU A 174 2.40 -6.41 -20.82
CA LEU A 174 3.54 -5.51 -20.72
C LEU A 174 3.22 -4.31 -19.81
N ALA A 175 2.05 -3.69 -19.97
CA ALA A 175 1.63 -2.58 -19.11
C ALA A 175 1.53 -3.02 -17.64
N THR A 176 0.95 -4.20 -17.38
CA THR A 176 0.83 -4.78 -16.03
C THR A 176 2.19 -5.13 -15.44
N PHE A 177 3.10 -5.66 -16.25
CA PHE A 177 4.47 -5.97 -15.85
C PHE A 177 5.22 -4.71 -15.42
N VAL A 178 5.21 -3.66 -16.26
CA VAL A 178 5.83 -2.37 -15.95
C VAL A 178 5.21 -1.77 -14.69
N ALA A 179 3.88 -1.83 -14.56
CA ALA A 179 3.18 -1.33 -13.38
C ALA A 179 3.59 -2.07 -12.09
N GLY A 180 3.71 -3.39 -12.19
CA GLY A 180 4.16 -4.25 -11.09
C GLY A 180 5.59 -3.96 -10.66
N VAL A 181 6.52 -3.79 -11.61
CA VAL A 181 7.92 -3.44 -11.30
C VAL A 181 8.03 -2.10 -10.58
N VAL A 182 7.31 -1.07 -11.05
CA VAL A 182 7.27 0.23 -10.37
C VAL A 182 6.68 0.08 -8.95
N GLY A 183 5.62 -0.72 -8.80
CA GLY A 183 5.02 -1.02 -7.50
C GLY A 183 6.02 -1.68 -6.52
N VAL A 184 6.76 -2.68 -6.98
CA VAL A 184 7.82 -3.34 -6.21
C VAL A 184 8.89 -2.35 -5.75
N CYS A 185 9.35 -1.46 -6.65
CA CYS A 185 10.33 -0.45 -6.29
C CYS A 185 9.80 0.52 -5.22
N LEU A 186 8.58 1.04 -5.38
CA LEU A 186 7.98 1.97 -4.43
C LEU A 186 7.75 1.34 -3.05
N GLN A 187 7.21 0.12 -3.01
CA GLN A 187 6.99 -0.62 -1.76
C GLN A 187 8.31 -1.05 -1.10
N GLY A 188 9.32 -1.41 -1.88
CA GLY A 188 10.68 -1.69 -1.39
C GLY A 188 11.30 -0.47 -0.72
N LEU A 189 11.24 0.70 -1.37
CA LEU A 189 11.70 1.97 -0.78
C LEU A 189 10.92 2.33 0.49
N ALA A 190 9.60 2.16 0.46
CA ALA A 190 8.74 2.36 1.63
C ALA A 190 9.12 1.43 2.80
N CYS A 191 9.48 0.18 2.52
CA CYS A 191 9.94 -0.77 3.53
C CYS A 191 11.30 -0.37 4.13
N VAL A 192 12.27 0.04 3.31
CA VAL A 192 13.60 0.45 3.78
C VAL A 192 13.50 1.68 4.68
N TRP A 193 12.84 2.76 4.21
CA TRP A 193 12.67 3.97 5.01
C TRP A 193 11.74 3.77 6.21
N GLY A 194 10.73 2.91 6.08
CA GLY A 194 9.86 2.52 7.18
C GLY A 194 10.60 1.79 8.29
N GLN A 195 11.53 0.90 7.93
CA GLN A 195 12.36 0.17 8.89
C GLN A 195 13.32 1.10 9.63
N GLU A 196 13.90 2.07 8.92
CA GLU A 196 14.73 3.11 9.53
C GLU A 196 13.91 3.98 10.50
N LEU A 197 12.70 4.38 10.13
CA LEU A 197 11.80 5.12 11.01
C LEU A 197 11.40 4.28 12.23
N TYR A 198 11.08 3.00 12.04
CA TYR A 198 10.77 2.05 13.11
C TYR A 198 11.92 1.91 14.10
N ALA A 199 13.16 1.79 13.61
CA ALA A 199 14.34 1.68 14.46
C ALA A 199 14.54 2.94 15.32
N ASN A 200 14.37 4.12 14.74
CA ASN A 200 14.48 5.40 15.47
C ASN A 200 13.36 5.56 16.51
N VAL A 201 12.11 5.26 16.16
CA VAL A 201 10.97 5.27 17.08
C VAL A 201 11.19 4.29 18.24
N LYS A 202 11.68 3.08 17.95
CA LYS A 202 11.99 2.06 18.95
C LYS A 202 13.15 2.46 19.87
N ALA A 203 14.13 3.20 19.35
CA ALA A 203 15.23 3.76 20.14
C ALA A 203 14.78 4.92 21.07
N GLY A 204 13.51 5.32 21.02
CA GLY A 204 12.98 6.38 21.85
C GLY A 204 13.20 7.78 21.27
N ALA A 205 13.55 7.90 19.99
CA ALA A 205 13.59 9.19 19.31
C ALA A 205 12.16 9.76 19.30
N VAL A 206 11.93 10.81 20.10
CA VAL A 206 10.59 11.35 20.30
C VAL A 206 10.22 12.21 19.09
N VAL A 207 9.27 11.71 18.30
CA VAL A 207 8.73 12.39 17.12
C VAL A 207 7.90 13.63 17.49
N HIS A 208 7.54 13.80 18.75
CA HIS A 208 6.84 14.97 19.25
C HIS A 208 7.69 15.77 20.22
N ALA A 209 7.98 17.03 19.88
CA ALA A 209 8.28 17.99 20.94
C ALA A 209 7.10 17.95 21.93
N PRO A 210 7.34 17.85 23.25
CA PRO A 210 6.27 18.01 24.21
C PRO A 210 5.55 19.29 23.80
N GLN A 211 4.25 19.22 23.53
CA GLN A 211 3.49 20.45 23.36
C GLN A 211 3.75 21.19 24.65
N LEU A 212 4.59 22.22 24.58
CA LEU A 212 4.61 23.30 25.52
C LEU A 212 3.18 23.81 25.39
N ARG A 213 2.26 23.17 26.13
CA ARG A 213 1.02 23.80 26.56
C ARG A 213 1.56 25.10 27.04
N SER A 214 1.33 26.12 26.25
CA SER A 214 1.65 27.48 26.58
C SER A 214 0.87 27.69 27.86
N PHE A 215 1.51 27.38 28.98
CA PHE A 215 1.28 27.96 30.27
C PHE A 215 1.66 29.43 30.09
N ALA A 216 0.96 30.12 29.18
CA ALA A 216 0.33 31.36 29.55
C ALA A 216 -0.64 31.00 30.68
N VAL A 217 -0.06 30.68 31.84
CA VAL A 217 -0.42 31.33 33.07
C VAL A 217 -0.38 32.81 32.67
N LEU A 218 -1.52 33.29 32.18
CA LEU A 218 -1.96 34.62 32.53
C LEU A 218 -1.91 34.61 34.04
N GLU A 219 -0.71 34.91 34.55
CA GLU A 219 -0.49 35.37 35.90
C GLU A 219 -1.22 36.70 35.89
N SER A 220 -2.53 36.64 36.08
CA SER A 220 -3.35 37.80 36.35
C SER A 220 -2.83 38.31 37.67
N PRO A 221 -2.09 39.43 37.71
CA PRO A 221 -1.73 40.01 38.98
C PRO A 221 -3.03 40.60 39.53
N ALA A 222 -3.41 40.14 40.73
CA ALA A 222 -4.53 40.60 41.53
C ALA A 222 -5.91 40.00 41.22
N GLN A 223 -6.31 39.03 42.04
CA GLN A 223 -7.31 39.36 43.07
C GLN A 223 -7.19 38.41 44.27
N ALA A 224 -6.61 38.95 45.33
CA ALA A 224 -6.86 38.48 46.68
C ALA A 224 -8.36 38.62 46.98
N GLN A 225 -9.01 37.54 47.41
CA GLN A 225 -9.68 37.45 48.72
C GLN A 225 -10.55 36.18 48.81
N GLY A 226 -10.09 35.28 49.67
CA GLY A 226 -10.87 34.48 50.63
C GLY A 226 -12.20 33.85 50.20
N HIS A 227 -12.19 32.53 50.02
CA HIS A 227 -13.21 31.72 50.68
C HIS A 227 -12.73 30.28 50.88
N SER A 228 -12.58 29.91 52.15
CA SER A 228 -12.35 28.55 52.60
C SER A 228 -13.68 27.80 52.68
N THR A 229 -13.81 26.68 51.98
CA THR A 229 -14.73 25.61 52.36
C THR A 229 -14.05 24.25 52.22
N PRO A 230 -14.21 23.34 53.21
CA PRO A 230 -13.80 21.94 53.13
C PRO A 230 -14.94 21.08 52.54
N PHE A 231 -14.66 19.78 52.35
CA PHE A 231 -15.51 18.67 51.84
C PHE A 231 -15.42 18.43 50.33
N ALA A 232 -15.31 17.21 49.80
CA ALA A 232 -15.36 15.87 50.39
C ALA A 232 -14.51 14.91 49.56
N SER A 233 -13.97 13.89 50.24
CA SER A 233 -13.36 12.70 49.67
C SER A 233 -14.35 11.92 48.80
N ALA A 234 -13.93 11.57 47.58
CA ALA A 234 -14.49 10.45 46.84
C ALA A 234 -13.33 9.64 46.26
N GLN A 235 -12.91 8.64 47.03
CA GLN A 235 -12.41 7.39 46.47
C GLN A 235 -13.53 6.85 45.58
N ASP A 236 -13.29 6.58 44.30
CA ASP A 236 -13.55 5.25 43.78
C ASP A 236 -13.07 5.02 42.35
N ALA A 237 -12.55 3.81 42.18
CA ALA A 237 -12.61 2.96 41.00
C ALA A 237 -12.21 3.53 39.63
N THR A 238 -11.08 3.05 39.10
CA THR A 238 -11.09 2.19 37.90
C THR A 238 -9.69 1.62 37.61
N GLU A 239 -9.37 0.52 38.30
CA GLU A 239 -8.57 -0.54 37.68
C GLU A 239 -9.52 -1.30 36.74
N PHE A 240 -9.35 -1.20 35.43
CA PHE A 240 -9.72 -2.26 34.48
C PHE A 240 -9.19 -1.89 33.11
N PHE A 241 -8.12 -2.56 32.68
CA PHE A 241 -7.97 -3.25 31.40
C PHE A 241 -6.50 -3.62 31.20
N SER A 242 -6.19 -4.85 31.61
CA SER A 242 -5.07 -5.64 31.11
C SER A 242 -5.61 -6.56 30.01
N GLU A 243 -4.72 -6.83 29.04
CA GLU A 243 -4.82 -7.72 27.87
C GLU A 243 -5.27 -7.08 26.55
#